data_AF-A0A7V6SHN5-F1
#
_entry.id   AF-A0A7V6SHN5-F1
#
_cell.length_a   1.000
_cell.length_b   1.000
_cell.length_c   1.000
_cell.angle_alpha   90.00
_cell.angle_beta   90.00
_cell.angle_gamma   90.00
#
_symmetry.space_group_name_H-M   'P 1'
#
loop_
_entity.id
_entity.type
_entity.pdbx_description
1 polymer ?
#
loop_
_entity_poly.entity_id
_entity_poly.type
_entity_poly.pdbx_seq_one_letter_code
_entity_poly.pdbx_strand_id
1 'polypeptide(L)'
;LGQWGPEGGELARALQRDVMAVRNVGSSAIELAFVAAGWVDGCYGTTAGPWDLAAGFLLVREAGGRLSHAQLLGGTGGTDIWEHPGYAASGPGRALEQVHSTIAGLEQIAATRRG
;
A
#
# COMPACT_ATOMS: atom_id res chain seq x y z
N LEU A 1 6.94 16.55 -5.78
CA LEU A 1 7.94 15.78 -5.01
C LEU A 1 8.24 16.37 -3.62
N GLY A 2 7.48 17.36 -3.11
CA GLY A 2 7.89 18.17 -1.95
C GLY A 2 7.26 17.86 -0.59
N GLN A 3 6.41 16.82 -0.44
CA GLN A 3 5.75 16.51 0.84
C GLN A 3 6.02 15.10 1.40
N TRP A 4 6.67 14.21 0.63
CA TRP A 4 6.87 12.79 0.97
C TRP A 4 8.35 12.43 1.24
N GLY A 5 9.21 13.44 1.37
CA GLY A 5 10.65 13.25 1.56
C GLY A 5 11.34 12.52 0.40
N PRO A 6 12.62 12.15 0.57
CA PRO A 6 13.37 11.37 -0.42
C PRO A 6 12.80 9.96 -0.65
N GLU A 7 12.12 9.39 0.34
CA GLU A 7 11.46 8.06 0.28
C GLU A 7 10.39 8.01 -0.82
N GLY A 8 9.58 9.06 -0.95
CA GLY A 8 8.59 9.14 -2.03
C GLY A 8 9.21 9.13 -3.43
N GLY A 9 10.45 9.62 -3.57
CA GLY A 9 11.19 9.59 -4.83
C GLY A 9 11.70 8.21 -5.23
N GLU A 10 12.09 7.39 -4.25
CA GLU A 10 12.51 6.00 -4.49
C GLU A 10 11.31 5.09 -4.79
N LEU A 11 10.20 5.27 -4.07
CA LEU A 11 8.93 4.60 -4.38
C LEU A 11 8.50 4.88 -5.81
N ALA A 12 8.52 6.14 -6.23
CA ALA A 12 8.14 6.53 -7.58
C ALA A 12 9.02 5.86 -8.65
N ARG A 13 10.33 5.70 -8.40
CA ARG A 13 11.24 5.01 -9.33
C ARG A 13 11.01 3.51 -9.39
N ALA A 14 10.72 2.88 -8.26
CA ALA A 14 10.43 1.45 -8.22
C ALA A 14 9.11 1.14 -8.93
N LEU A 15 8.06 1.91 -8.64
CA LEU A 15 6.78 1.83 -9.36
C LEU A 15 6.96 2.09 -10.87
N GLN A 16 7.75 3.09 -11.28
CA GLN A 16 8.03 3.33 -12.70
C GLN A 16 8.69 2.16 -13.43
N ARG A 17 9.43 1.29 -12.73
CA ARG A 17 10.07 0.12 -13.33
C ARG A 17 9.13 -1.06 -13.45
N ASP A 18 8.32 -1.28 -12.41
CA ASP A 18 7.64 -2.56 -12.21
C ASP A 18 6.13 -2.50 -12.46
N VAL A 19 5.52 -1.31 -12.53
CA VAL A 19 4.09 -1.16 -12.80
C VAL A 19 3.80 -0.36 -14.06
N MET A 20 2.75 -0.74 -14.79
CA MET A 20 2.35 -0.07 -16.03
C MET A 20 1.80 1.34 -15.77
N ALA A 21 1.06 1.52 -14.68
CA ALA A 21 0.48 2.80 -14.29
C ALA A 21 0.14 2.82 -12.80
N VAL A 22 0.26 3.99 -12.19
CA VAL A 22 -0.22 4.27 -10.83
C VAL A 22 -1.37 5.25 -10.94
N ARG A 23 -2.45 4.99 -10.21
CA ARG A 23 -3.60 5.90 -10.08
C ARG A 23 -3.79 6.28 -8.64
N ASN A 24 -4.16 7.55 -8.40
CA ASN A 24 -4.61 8.02 -7.10
C ASN A 24 -6.09 8.33 -7.20
N VAL A 25 -6.92 7.50 -6.58
CA VAL A 25 -8.38 7.60 -6.67
C VAL A 25 -8.96 8.46 -5.53
N GLY A 26 -8.15 8.74 -4.51
CA GLY A 26 -8.52 9.56 -3.36
C GLY A 26 -9.44 8.87 -2.35
N SER A 27 -9.65 7.55 -2.47
CA SER A 27 -10.48 6.77 -1.55
C SER A 27 -9.93 5.35 -1.39
N SER A 28 -9.44 5.05 -0.19
CA SER A 28 -8.91 3.73 0.17
C SER A 28 -9.95 2.61 0.02
N ALA A 29 -11.21 2.89 0.37
CA ALA A 29 -12.30 1.93 0.22
C ALA A 29 -12.54 1.54 -1.25
N ILE A 30 -12.51 2.52 -2.17
CA ILE A 30 -12.67 2.26 -3.61
C ILE A 30 -11.47 1.49 -4.16
N GLU A 31 -10.25 1.87 -3.77
CA GLU A 31 -9.03 1.18 -4.19
C GLU A 31 -9.06 -0.30 -3.81
N LEU A 32 -9.43 -0.62 -2.58
CA LEU A 32 -9.58 -2.00 -2.11
C LEU A 32 -10.68 -2.75 -2.87
N ALA A 33 -11.81 -2.10 -3.18
CA ALA A 33 -12.86 -2.71 -3.99
C ALA A 33 -12.38 -3.01 -5.43
N PHE A 34 -11.59 -2.13 -6.04
CA PHE A 34 -11.01 -2.37 -7.36
C PHE A 34 -10.00 -3.52 -7.36
N VAL A 35 -9.20 -3.63 -6.29
CA VAL A 35 -8.30 -4.78 -6.09
C VAL A 35 -9.09 -6.08 -5.99
N ALA A 36 -10.13 -6.11 -5.14
CA ALA A 36 -10.98 -7.29 -4.97
C ALA A 36 -11.70 -7.68 -6.28
N ALA A 37 -12.11 -6.69 -7.08
CA ALA A 37 -12.74 -6.91 -8.39
C ALA A 37 -11.74 -7.32 -9.50
N GLY A 38 -10.44 -7.29 -9.23
CA GLY A 38 -9.40 -7.57 -10.23
C GLY A 38 -9.24 -6.49 -11.30
N TRP A 39 -9.71 -5.27 -11.04
CA TRP A 39 -9.57 -4.14 -11.96
C TRP A 39 -8.19 -3.48 -11.88
N VAL A 40 -7.54 -3.63 -10.72
CA VAL A 40 -6.16 -3.23 -10.48
C VAL A 40 -5.45 -4.36 -9.75
N ASP A 41 -4.16 -4.52 -10.03
CA ASP A 41 -3.35 -5.61 -9.45
C ASP A 41 -3.06 -5.39 -7.95
N GLY A 42 -3.00 -4.13 -7.52
CA GLY A 42 -2.79 -3.75 -6.13
C GLY A 42 -2.97 -2.26 -5.86
N CYS A 43 -3.02 -1.92 -4.58
CA CYS A 43 -3.10 -0.55 -4.09
C CYS A 43 -2.29 -0.40 -2.80
N TYR A 44 -1.93 0.84 -2.46
CA TYR A 44 -1.28 1.16 -1.21
C TYR A 44 -1.73 2.53 -0.69
N GLY A 45 -1.73 2.70 0.62
CA GLY A 45 -2.08 3.95 1.29
C GLY A 45 -1.19 4.20 2.49
N THR A 46 -0.90 5.47 2.78
CA THR A 46 0.00 5.88 3.85
C THR A 46 -0.72 6.15 5.17
N THR A 47 -1.99 6.53 5.08
CA THR A 47 -2.89 6.76 6.23
C THR A 47 -4.33 6.53 5.77
N ALA A 48 -5.11 5.78 6.56
CA ALA A 48 -6.54 5.57 6.32
C ALA A 48 -7.28 5.29 7.63
N GLY A 49 -8.57 5.60 7.69
CA GLY A 49 -9.43 5.23 8.80
C GLY A 49 -9.63 3.72 8.91
N PRO A 50 -9.77 3.12 10.11
CA PRO A 50 -10.19 1.72 10.24
C PRO A 50 -11.51 1.45 9.51
N TRP A 51 -12.41 2.45 9.50
CA TRP A 51 -13.69 2.38 8.79
C TRP A 51 -13.53 2.31 7.27
N ASP A 52 -12.48 2.92 6.70
CA ASP A 52 -12.21 2.87 5.26
C ASP A 52 -11.59 1.52 4.85
N LEU A 53 -10.89 0.86 5.77
CA LEU A 53 -10.16 -0.39 5.51
C LEU A 53 -10.99 -1.64 5.80
N ALA A 54 -11.80 -1.64 6.86
CA ALA A 54 -12.43 -2.86 7.40
C ALA A 54 -13.24 -3.63 6.34
N ALA A 55 -14.11 -2.95 5.60
CA ALA A 55 -14.92 -3.59 4.57
C ALA A 55 -14.08 -4.02 3.36
N GLY A 56 -13.16 -3.17 2.90
CA GLY A 56 -12.29 -3.48 1.77
C GLY A 56 -11.34 -4.65 2.04
N PHE A 57 -10.86 -4.78 3.27
CA PHE A 57 -10.02 -5.90 3.69
C PHE A 57 -10.76 -7.23 3.59
N LEU A 58 -12.02 -7.26 4.02
CA LEU A 58 -12.84 -8.46 3.86
C LEU A 58 -13.02 -8.78 2.37
N LEU A 59 -13.37 -7.81 1.53
CA LEU A 59 -13.55 -8.01 0.09
C LEU A 59 -12.30 -8.59 -0.58
N VAL A 60 -11.14 -7.98 -0.35
CA VAL A 60 -9.87 -8.45 -0.94
C VAL A 60 -9.55 -9.87 -0.48
N ARG A 61 -9.76 -10.18 0.80
CA ARG A 61 -9.50 -11.52 1.34
C ARG A 61 -10.42 -12.57 0.71
N GLU A 62 -11.72 -12.30 0.62
CA GLU A 62 -12.68 -13.25 0.02
C GLU A 62 -12.46 -13.40 -1.50
N ALA A 63 -11.95 -12.37 -2.17
CA ALA A 63 -11.52 -12.46 -3.55
C ALA A 63 -10.22 -13.27 -3.75
N GLY A 64 -9.58 -13.74 -2.66
CA GLY A 64 -8.31 -14.48 -2.70
C GLY A 64 -7.07 -13.59 -2.83
N GLY A 65 -7.22 -12.28 -2.64
CA GLY A 65 -6.13 -11.33 -2.55
C GLY A 65 -5.41 -11.38 -1.20
N ARG A 66 -4.35 -10.57 -1.04
CA ARG A 66 -3.69 -10.41 0.26
C ARG A 66 -3.51 -8.96 0.64
N LEU A 67 -3.35 -8.78 1.93
CA LEU A 67 -3.30 -7.50 2.62
C LEU A 67 -2.07 -7.49 3.52
N SER A 68 -1.47 -6.32 3.70
CA SER A 68 -0.42 -6.09 4.68
C SER A 68 -0.54 -4.70 5.27
N HIS A 69 -0.38 -4.64 6.58
CA HIS A 69 -0.18 -3.38 7.30
C HIS A 69 1.27 -2.95 7.01
N ALA A 70 1.45 -1.73 6.52
CA ALA A 70 2.74 -1.22 6.09
C ALA A 70 2.89 0.24 6.56
N GLN A 71 4.03 0.57 7.17
CA GLN A 71 4.33 1.95 7.56
C GLN A 71 4.93 2.69 6.36
N LEU A 72 4.05 3.04 5.44
CA LEU A 72 4.43 3.68 4.19
C LEU A 72 4.66 5.18 4.33
N LEU A 73 5.82 5.64 3.87
CA LEU A 73 6.15 7.06 3.70
C LEU A 73 5.90 7.91 4.96
N GLY A 74 6.34 7.41 6.12
CA GLY A 74 6.15 8.08 7.41
C GLY A 74 4.74 7.95 7.99
N GLY A 75 3.90 7.06 7.44
CA GLY A 75 2.62 6.68 8.03
C GLY A 75 2.78 6.25 9.49
N THR A 76 2.01 6.84 10.38
CA THR A 76 2.01 6.53 11.81
C THR A 76 0.87 5.56 12.10
N GLY A 77 1.18 4.35 12.53
CA GLY A 77 0.19 3.32 12.91
C GLY A 77 0.82 1.94 12.95
N GLY A 78 0.44 1.10 13.91
CA GLY A 78 1.07 -0.21 14.15
C GLY A 78 0.48 -1.34 13.32
N THR A 79 0.39 -2.53 13.90
CA THR A 79 0.20 -3.78 13.14
C THR A 79 -1.26 -4.18 12.95
N ASP A 80 -2.20 -3.38 13.47
CA ASP A 80 -3.63 -3.64 13.46
C ASP A 80 -4.42 -2.50 12.78
N ILE A 81 -5.53 -2.85 12.12
CA ILE A 81 -6.38 -1.90 11.39
C ILE A 81 -6.90 -0.74 12.26
N TRP A 82 -7.04 -0.95 13.57
CA TRP A 82 -7.57 0.03 14.52
C TRP A 82 -6.64 1.21 14.77
N GLU A 83 -5.36 1.05 14.44
CA GLU A 83 -4.31 2.04 14.70
C GLU A 83 -4.08 2.98 13.52
N HIS A 84 -5.02 3.03 12.57
CA HIS A 84 -4.91 3.80 11.33
C HIS A 84 -3.62 3.51 10.52
N PRO A 85 -3.26 2.24 10.30
CA PRO A 85 -2.00 1.92 9.67
C PRO A 85 -2.02 2.31 8.18
N GLY A 86 -0.85 2.60 7.64
CA GLY A 86 -0.68 2.47 6.20
C GLY A 86 -0.92 1.02 5.78
N TYR A 87 -1.32 0.81 4.53
CA TYR A 87 -1.68 -0.51 4.03
C TYR A 87 -1.18 -0.72 2.62
N ALA A 88 -1.02 -1.99 2.27
CA ALA A 88 -0.90 -2.46 0.91
C ALA A 88 -1.86 -3.63 0.69
N ALA A 89 -2.48 -3.69 -0.50
CA ALA A 89 -3.37 -4.76 -0.89
C ALA A 89 -3.06 -5.21 -2.32
N SER A 90 -3.34 -6.47 -2.62
CA SER A 90 -3.15 -7.06 -3.95
C SER A 90 -4.28 -8.03 -4.25
N GLY A 91 -4.64 -8.12 -5.53
CA GLY A 91 -5.70 -9.00 -6.00
C GLY A 91 -5.26 -10.47 -5.95
N PRO A 92 -6.14 -11.41 -6.33
CA PRO A 92 -5.77 -12.82 -6.44
C PRO A 92 -4.67 -13.02 -7.49
N GLY A 93 -3.41 -13.12 -7.08
CA GLY A 93 -2.26 -13.30 -7.98
C GLY A 93 -0.94 -12.70 -7.50
N ARG A 94 0.11 -12.81 -8.33
CA ARG A 94 1.54 -12.50 -8.02
C ARG A 94 1.88 -11.03 -7.74
N ALA A 95 0.92 -10.11 -7.79
CA ALA A 95 1.18 -8.68 -7.61
C ALA A 95 1.79 -8.32 -6.23
N LEU A 96 1.69 -9.24 -5.26
CA LEU A 96 2.26 -9.12 -3.92
C LEU A 96 3.76 -8.84 -3.84
N GLU A 97 4.59 -9.66 -4.48
CA GLU A 97 6.02 -9.69 -4.13
C GLU A 97 6.72 -8.42 -4.58
N GLN A 98 6.34 -7.87 -5.72
CA GLN A 98 7.00 -6.71 -6.29
C GLN A 98 6.56 -5.40 -5.61
N VAL A 99 5.27 -5.28 -5.27
CA VAL A 99 4.76 -4.14 -4.52
C VAL A 99 5.24 -4.19 -3.07
N HIS A 100 5.20 -5.35 -2.40
CA HIS A 100 5.72 -5.48 -1.03
C HIS A 100 7.24 -5.36 -0.96
N SER A 101 8.02 -5.90 -1.90
CA SER A 101 9.49 -5.73 -1.89
C SER A 101 9.89 -4.28 -2.16
N THR A 102 9.17 -3.60 -3.06
CA THR A 102 9.33 -2.17 -3.30
C THR A 102 9.03 -1.36 -2.04
N ILE A 103 7.93 -1.68 -1.37
CA ILE A 103 7.47 -1.00 -0.14
C ILE A 103 8.39 -1.26 1.05
N ALA A 104 8.71 -2.53 1.32
CA ALA A 104 9.58 -2.94 2.42
C ALA A 104 11.03 -2.45 2.24
N GLY A 105 11.51 -2.37 0.99
CA GLY A 105 12.82 -1.80 0.68
C GLY A 105 12.94 -0.33 1.11
N LEU A 106 11.86 0.44 1.02
CA LEU A 106 11.82 1.84 1.43
C LEU A 106 11.80 1.99 2.95
N GLU A 107 11.05 1.14 3.65
CA GLU A 107 11.04 1.11 5.12
C GLU A 107 12.44 0.83 5.68
N GLN A 108 13.20 -0.08 5.04
CA GLN A 108 14.57 -0.39 5.43
C GLN A 108 15.54 0.78 5.20
N ILE A 109 15.38 1.53 4.10
CA ILE A 109 16.20 2.72 3.79
C ILE A 109 15.88 3.86 4.77
N ALA A 110 14.59 4.05 5.09
CA ALA A 110 14.13 5.02 6.08
C ALA A 110 14.62 4.70 7.51
N ALA A 111 14.65 3.43 7.88
CA ALA A 111 15.17 2.97 9.18
C ALA A 111 16.70 3.13 9.30
N THR A 112 17.45 2.88 8.21
CA THR A 112 18.93 2.93 8.20
C THR A 112 19.47 4.36 8.36
N ARG A 113 18.67 5.40 8.08
CA ARG A 113 19.07 6.82 8.20
C ARG A 113 18.68 7.49 9.53
N ARG A 114 17.99 6.79 10.43
CA ARG A 114 17.65 7.27 11.78
C ARG A 114 18.68 6.90 12.85
N GLY A 115 19.79 6.23 12.46
CA GLY A 115 20.94 5.90 13.30
C GLY A 115 22.16 6.77 12.99
#